data_AF-A0A243P7Y3-F1
#
_entry.id   AF-A0A243P7Y3-F1
#
_cell.length_a   1.000
_cell.length_b   1.000
_cell.length_c   1.000
_cell.angle_alpha   90.00
_cell.angle_beta   90.00
_cell.angle_gamma   90.00
#
_symmetry.space_group_name_H-M   'P 1'
#
loop_
_entity.id
_entity.type
_entity.pdbx_description
1 polymer ?
#
loop_
_entity_poly.entity_id
_entity_poly.type
_entity_poly.pdbx_seq_one_letter_code
_entity_poly.pdbx_strand_id
1 'polypeptide(L)'
;MIPLVLPSTSDAATPFVTRLGAVRGGDNRDARLLSDAGGIALYSGDVGLFTIDRPEGINLEGDIVLVDPCAGRAERLIRAGSDHNTLLVTERCDQLCIMCSQPPKKTHDDRFAAFTDACLLAPERSVIGISGGEPTLFKAELLELLETVLGKRPDLAFHILSNGQHFEQDDVERLRQPCYQRVQWGIPVYSADHISHDQIVAKEGALARLEKSFCHLLAAGARIELRTVMLSDNYHDLPRLARYVATRLPFIEHWSLMQLENAGFAKNRWDALYVDHQQDFAPLGQALDHAILLGLDVRLFNIPRCSVPQEYRRHAMASISDWKRRYAPACAPCHERDQCGGFFEWHPKDADLKVVPL
;
A
#
# COMPACT_ATOMS: atom_id res chain seq x y z
N MET A 1 -4.61 -17.88 -2.66
CA MET A 1 -4.92 -16.44 -2.55
C MET A 1 -5.95 -16.27 -1.45
N ILE A 2 -5.76 -15.30 -0.55
CA ILE A 2 -6.68 -15.07 0.57
C ILE A 2 -7.98 -14.45 0.03
N PRO A 3 -9.17 -15.02 0.31
CA PRO A 3 -10.42 -14.44 -0.16
C PRO A 3 -10.73 -13.16 0.62
N LEU A 4 -10.85 -12.05 -0.11
CA LEU A 4 -11.24 -10.74 0.42
C LEU A 4 -12.73 -10.46 0.25
N VAL A 5 -13.39 -11.16 -0.66
CA VAL A 5 -14.84 -11.09 -0.87
C VAL A 5 -15.40 -12.49 -0.67
N LEU A 6 -16.39 -12.60 0.20
CA LEU A 6 -17.08 -13.84 0.54
C LEU A 6 -18.56 -13.71 0.17
N PRO A 7 -19.22 -14.77 -0.32
CA PRO A 7 -20.68 -14.78 -0.43
C PRO A 7 -21.33 -14.54 0.93
N SER A 8 -22.45 -13.82 0.95
CA SER A 8 -23.20 -13.54 2.17
C SER A 8 -24.68 -13.35 1.91
N THR A 9 -25.53 -13.72 2.87
CA THR A 9 -26.96 -13.38 2.89
C THR A 9 -27.28 -12.57 4.13
N SER A 10 -28.11 -11.54 4.05
CA SER A 10 -28.40 -10.63 5.18
C SER A 10 -29.85 -10.18 5.16
N ASP A 11 -30.46 -10.04 6.34
CA ASP A 11 -31.81 -9.48 6.50
C ASP A 11 -31.84 -7.95 6.36
N ALA A 12 -30.67 -7.28 6.49
CA ALA A 12 -30.56 -5.83 6.37
C ALA A 12 -30.90 -5.32 4.96
N ALA A 13 -31.49 -4.13 4.89
CA ALA A 13 -31.91 -3.50 3.62
C ALA A 13 -30.80 -2.72 2.89
N THR A 14 -29.76 -2.31 3.61
CA THR A 14 -28.68 -1.46 3.09
C THR A 14 -27.31 -2.01 3.47
N PRO A 15 -26.25 -1.71 2.71
CA PRO A 15 -24.90 -2.10 3.10
C PRO A 15 -24.51 -1.55 4.48
N PHE A 16 -23.72 -2.33 5.23
CA PHE A 16 -23.30 -1.96 6.58
C PHE A 16 -21.93 -2.54 6.92
N VAL A 17 -21.20 -1.84 7.80
CA VAL A 17 -19.91 -2.30 8.32
C VAL A 17 -20.09 -2.93 9.69
N THR A 18 -19.45 -4.07 9.91
CA THR A 18 -19.51 -4.78 11.19
C THR A 18 -18.19 -5.47 11.50
N ARG A 19 -17.86 -5.59 12.79
CA ARG A 19 -16.75 -6.41 13.28
C ARG A 19 -17.28 -7.75 13.74
N LEU A 20 -16.72 -8.83 13.20
CA LEU A 20 -17.12 -10.20 13.48
C LEU A 20 -16.43 -10.69 14.75
N GLY A 21 -17.14 -11.40 15.63
CA GLY A 21 -16.55 -12.00 16.81
C GLY A 21 -17.37 -13.14 17.42
N ALA A 22 -16.74 -13.98 18.24
CA ALA A 22 -17.40 -15.07 18.95
C ALA A 22 -18.40 -14.57 20.00
N VAL A 23 -18.13 -13.38 20.55
CA VAL A 23 -18.99 -12.65 21.48
C VAL A 23 -19.26 -11.26 20.95
N ARG A 24 -20.42 -10.68 21.31
CA ARG A 24 -20.67 -9.27 20.99
C ARG A 24 -19.72 -8.42 21.84
N GLY A 25 -18.91 -7.59 21.19
CA GLY A 25 -18.03 -6.65 21.87
C GLY A 25 -18.80 -5.44 22.40
N GLY A 26 -18.06 -4.38 22.74
CA GLY A 26 -18.61 -3.16 23.33
C GLY A 26 -19.14 -2.13 22.32
N ASP A 27 -18.86 -2.29 21.03
CA ASP A 27 -19.36 -1.39 19.98
C ASP A 27 -20.69 -1.94 19.44
N ASN A 28 -21.64 -1.06 19.10
CA ASN A 28 -22.93 -1.50 18.58
C ASN A 28 -22.81 -2.22 17.23
N ARG A 29 -21.76 -1.92 16.45
CA ARG A 29 -21.44 -2.56 15.17
C ARG A 29 -20.72 -3.90 15.34
N ASP A 30 -20.53 -4.39 16.55
CA ASP A 30 -20.04 -5.76 16.79
C ASP A 30 -21.14 -6.79 16.52
N ALA A 31 -20.81 -7.80 15.70
CA ALA A 31 -21.67 -8.93 15.41
C ALA A 31 -21.15 -10.20 16.08
N ARG A 32 -22.06 -10.91 16.74
CA ARG A 32 -21.78 -12.15 17.46
C ARG A 32 -22.05 -13.36 16.59
N LEU A 33 -21.10 -14.30 16.54
CA LEU A 33 -21.29 -15.62 15.95
C LEU A 33 -22.32 -16.42 16.75
N LEU A 34 -23.38 -16.87 16.07
CA LEU A 34 -24.43 -17.73 16.65
C LEU A 34 -24.22 -19.20 16.33
N SER A 35 -23.78 -19.50 15.10
CA SER A 35 -23.44 -20.85 14.67
C SER A 35 -22.43 -20.81 13.53
N ASP A 36 -21.63 -21.87 13.44
CA ASP A 36 -20.71 -22.12 12.34
C ASP A 36 -20.84 -23.59 11.96
N ALA A 37 -21.59 -23.86 10.90
CA ALA A 37 -21.92 -25.21 10.48
C ALA A 37 -21.96 -25.30 8.95
N GLY A 38 -21.37 -26.37 8.41
CA GLY A 38 -21.39 -26.62 6.96
C GLY A 38 -20.68 -25.54 6.12
N GLY A 39 -19.69 -24.85 6.69
CA GLY A 39 -18.98 -23.75 6.01
C GLY A 39 -19.77 -22.44 5.94
N ILE A 40 -20.87 -22.31 6.69
CA ILE A 40 -21.67 -21.09 6.79
C ILE A 40 -21.60 -20.59 8.23
N ALA A 41 -21.13 -19.36 8.41
CA ALA A 41 -21.07 -18.68 9.69
C ALA A 41 -22.27 -17.72 9.81
N LEU A 42 -23.15 -17.96 10.78
CA LEU A 42 -24.32 -17.13 11.09
C LEU A 42 -23.97 -16.13 12.19
N TYR A 43 -24.18 -14.86 11.92
CA TYR A 43 -23.93 -13.77 12.84
C TYR A 43 -25.21 -13.02 13.18
N SER A 44 -25.23 -12.44 14.37
CA SER A 44 -26.24 -11.50 14.83
C SER A 44 -25.58 -10.17 15.19
N GLY A 45 -25.97 -9.12 14.47
CA GLY A 45 -25.57 -7.74 14.74
C GLY A 45 -26.77 -6.84 15.00
N ASP A 46 -26.53 -5.53 15.09
CA ASP A 46 -27.57 -4.53 15.37
C ASP A 46 -28.61 -4.40 14.25
N VAL A 47 -28.20 -4.71 13.02
CA VAL A 47 -29.00 -4.60 11.80
C VAL A 47 -29.70 -5.90 11.41
N GLY A 48 -29.66 -6.93 12.26
CA GLY A 48 -30.31 -8.22 12.04
C GLY A 48 -29.34 -9.40 11.94
N LEU A 49 -29.82 -10.49 11.34
CA LEU A 49 -29.03 -11.69 11.07
C LEU A 49 -28.40 -11.64 9.69
N PHE A 50 -27.21 -12.20 9.59
CA PHE A 50 -26.54 -12.41 8.31
C PHE A 50 -25.63 -13.63 8.36
N THR A 51 -25.38 -14.20 7.19
CA THR A 51 -24.52 -15.36 7.00
C THR A 51 -23.35 -15.00 6.10
N ILE A 52 -22.20 -15.60 6.35
CA ILE A 52 -21.03 -15.52 5.48
C ILE A 52 -20.60 -16.94 5.14
N ASP A 53 -20.44 -17.21 3.86
CA ASP A 53 -19.84 -18.46 3.38
C ASP A 53 -18.34 -18.41 3.71
N ARG A 54 -17.93 -19.23 4.67
CA ARG A 54 -16.57 -19.26 5.23
C ARG A 54 -15.83 -20.50 4.71
N PRO A 55 -14.87 -20.33 3.78
CA PRO A 55 -14.04 -21.44 3.32
C PRO A 55 -13.26 -22.07 4.48
N GLU A 56 -12.97 -23.37 4.35
CA GLU A 56 -12.13 -24.08 5.32
C GLU A 56 -10.77 -23.39 5.53
N GLY A 57 -10.31 -23.35 6.77
CA GLY A 57 -9.03 -22.73 7.14
C GLY A 57 -9.05 -21.20 7.23
N ILE A 58 -10.16 -20.52 6.92
CA ILE A 58 -10.30 -19.08 7.12
C ILE A 58 -10.84 -18.79 8.52
N ASN A 59 -10.08 -18.02 9.29
CA ASN A 59 -10.53 -17.39 10.53
C ASN A 59 -11.07 -15.98 10.22
N LEU A 60 -12.28 -15.69 10.68
CA LEU A 60 -12.95 -14.39 10.54
C LEU A 60 -13.05 -13.64 11.88
N GLU A 61 -12.55 -14.22 12.98
CA GLU A 61 -12.60 -13.57 14.30
C GLU A 61 -11.86 -12.23 14.28
N GLY A 62 -12.58 -11.17 14.68
CA GLY A 62 -12.10 -9.80 14.73
C GLY A 62 -12.10 -9.09 13.36
N ASP A 63 -12.35 -9.79 12.26
CA ASP A 63 -12.38 -9.16 10.94
C ASP A 63 -13.50 -8.14 10.85
N ILE A 64 -13.22 -7.05 10.13
CA ILE A 64 -14.19 -6.00 9.86
C ILE A 64 -14.59 -6.09 8.40
N VAL A 65 -15.88 -6.29 8.18
CA VAL A 65 -16.46 -6.55 6.87
C VAL A 65 -17.47 -5.47 6.49
N LEU A 66 -17.52 -5.14 5.19
CA LEU A 66 -18.67 -4.47 4.58
C LEU A 66 -19.58 -5.55 4.00
N VAL A 67 -20.76 -5.71 4.58
CA VAL A 67 -21.80 -6.59 4.04
C VAL A 67 -22.66 -5.78 3.08
N ASP A 68 -22.83 -6.29 1.86
CA ASP A 68 -23.73 -5.75 0.84
C ASP A 68 -24.87 -6.76 0.59
N PRO A 69 -26.04 -6.56 1.21
CA PRO A 69 -27.18 -7.46 1.07
C PRO A 69 -27.68 -7.57 -0.37
N CYS A 70 -27.63 -6.47 -1.15
CA CYS A 70 -28.10 -6.43 -2.53
C CYS A 70 -27.18 -7.21 -3.47
N ALA A 71 -25.87 -7.11 -3.26
CA ALA A 71 -24.88 -7.86 -4.04
C ALA A 71 -24.63 -9.29 -3.53
N GLY A 72 -25.18 -9.66 -2.37
CA GLY A 72 -25.01 -10.98 -1.78
C GLY A 72 -23.57 -11.30 -1.39
N ARG A 73 -22.82 -10.30 -0.92
CA ARG A 73 -21.39 -10.44 -0.61
C ARG A 73 -20.94 -9.65 0.63
N ALA A 74 -19.95 -10.17 1.32
CA ALA A 74 -19.22 -9.51 2.40
C ALA A 74 -17.76 -9.29 1.97
N GLU A 75 -17.33 -8.03 1.96
CA GLU A 75 -15.94 -7.66 1.70
C GLU A 75 -15.18 -7.46 3.01
N ARG A 76 -14.06 -8.17 3.18
CA ARG A 76 -13.16 -8.04 4.32
C ARG A 76 -12.29 -6.79 4.15
N LEU A 77 -12.69 -5.71 4.81
CA LEU A 77 -12.01 -4.41 4.76
C LEU A 77 -10.73 -4.40 5.59
N ILE A 78 -10.82 -4.91 6.82
CA ILE A 78 -9.68 -5.01 7.74
C ILE A 78 -9.68 -6.42 8.32
N ARG A 79 -8.58 -7.15 8.07
CA ARG A 79 -8.35 -8.47 8.64
C ARG A 79 -7.63 -8.32 9.97
N ALA A 80 -8.19 -8.86 11.05
CA ALA A 80 -7.63 -8.68 12.39
C ALA A 80 -6.26 -9.35 12.55
N GLY A 81 -6.05 -10.49 11.91
CA GLY A 81 -4.78 -11.24 11.93
C GLY A 81 -3.73 -10.77 10.91
N SER A 82 -3.87 -9.57 10.34
CA SER A 82 -3.01 -9.07 9.28
C SER A 82 -2.44 -7.71 9.62
N ASP A 83 -1.12 -7.56 9.52
CA ASP A 83 -0.44 -6.26 9.56
C ASP A 83 -0.56 -5.49 8.24
N HIS A 84 -1.11 -6.13 7.20
CA HIS A 84 -1.30 -5.58 5.87
C HIS A 84 -2.79 -5.41 5.58
N ASN A 85 -3.34 -4.25 5.93
CA ASN A 85 -4.70 -3.84 5.59
C ASN A 85 -4.62 -2.56 4.76
N THR A 86 -5.26 -2.53 3.59
CA THR A 86 -5.23 -1.37 2.69
C THR A 86 -6.61 -1.16 2.09
N LEU A 87 -7.15 0.04 2.27
CA LEU A 87 -8.45 0.45 1.76
C LEU A 87 -8.26 1.10 0.39
N LEU A 88 -8.98 0.59 -0.60
CA LEU A 88 -9.01 1.15 -1.95
C LEU A 88 -10.08 2.24 -2.02
N VAL A 89 -9.68 3.51 -1.95
CA VAL A 89 -10.63 4.64 -1.86
C VAL A 89 -11.13 5.16 -3.19
N THR A 90 -10.36 4.94 -4.26
CA THR A 90 -10.77 5.31 -5.61
C THR A 90 -9.96 4.58 -6.66
N GLU A 91 -10.53 4.36 -7.84
CA GLU A 91 -9.80 3.87 -9.02
C GLU A 91 -9.51 4.99 -10.03
N ARG A 92 -9.99 6.23 -9.78
CA ARG A 92 -9.65 7.38 -10.62
C ARG A 92 -8.23 7.84 -10.31
N CYS A 93 -7.46 8.15 -11.35
CA CYS A 93 -6.13 8.75 -11.26
C CYS A 93 -6.01 9.82 -12.35
N ASP A 94 -5.20 10.84 -12.11
CA ASP A 94 -4.87 11.90 -13.07
C ASP A 94 -3.45 11.72 -13.66
N GLN A 95 -2.84 10.55 -13.47
CA GLN A 95 -1.62 10.09 -14.12
C GLN A 95 -1.85 8.74 -14.82
N LEU A 96 -1.01 8.45 -15.82
CA LEU A 96 -1.06 7.22 -16.61
C LEU A 96 0.31 6.55 -16.65
N CYS A 97 0.83 6.28 -15.46
CA CYS A 97 2.18 5.74 -15.31
C CYS A 97 2.38 4.45 -16.11
N ILE A 98 3.50 4.38 -16.85
CA ILE A 98 3.76 3.29 -17.80
C ILE A 98 3.81 1.89 -17.15
N MET A 99 4.08 1.85 -15.85
CA MET A 99 4.18 0.65 -15.00
C MET A 99 3.00 0.44 -14.05
N CYS A 100 1.93 1.23 -14.16
CA CYS A 100 0.83 1.23 -13.20
C CYS A 100 0.26 -0.19 -12.98
N SER A 101 0.34 -0.70 -11.74
CA SER A 101 -0.20 -2.01 -11.38
C SER A 101 -1.72 -2.00 -11.22
N GLN A 102 -2.31 -0.81 -11.05
CA GLN A 102 -3.75 -0.59 -10.97
C GLN A 102 -4.20 0.51 -11.96
N PRO A 103 -4.28 0.19 -13.27
CA PRO A 103 -4.69 1.14 -14.29
C PRO A 103 -5.98 1.88 -13.93
N PRO A 104 -6.04 3.21 -14.13
CA PRO A 104 -7.16 4.00 -13.64
C PRO A 104 -8.45 3.66 -14.37
N LYS A 105 -9.55 3.69 -13.62
CA LYS A 105 -10.92 3.60 -14.15
C LYS A 105 -11.59 4.96 -14.07
N LYS A 106 -12.61 5.15 -14.91
CA LYS A 106 -13.41 6.39 -14.92
C LYS A 106 -14.40 6.44 -13.74
N THR A 107 -14.80 5.28 -13.24
CA THR A 107 -15.78 5.13 -12.16
C THR A 107 -15.13 5.39 -10.81
N HIS A 108 -15.86 6.10 -9.95
CA HIS A 108 -15.57 6.20 -8.53
C HIS A 108 -16.81 5.75 -7.78
N ASP A 109 -16.63 4.84 -6.84
CA ASP A 109 -17.63 4.41 -5.89
C ASP A 109 -17.25 5.00 -4.54
N ASP A 110 -18.07 5.91 -4.01
CA ASP A 110 -17.78 6.59 -2.76
C ASP A 110 -18.12 5.66 -1.59
N ARG A 111 -17.08 5.29 -0.86
CA ARG A 111 -17.14 4.39 0.29
C ARG A 111 -16.49 4.99 1.54
N PHE A 112 -16.23 6.31 1.57
CA PHE A 112 -15.52 6.95 2.68
C PHE A 112 -16.24 6.77 4.03
N ALA A 113 -17.58 6.80 4.06
CA ALA A 113 -18.33 6.52 5.28
C ALA A 113 -18.08 5.09 5.80
N ALA A 114 -18.18 4.09 4.93
CA ALA A 114 -17.91 2.69 5.29
C ALA A 114 -16.45 2.48 5.73
N PHE A 115 -15.49 3.12 5.07
CA PHE A 115 -14.09 3.08 5.46
C PHE A 115 -13.84 3.77 6.81
N THR A 116 -14.54 4.85 7.11
CA THR A 116 -14.47 5.52 8.41
C THR A 116 -14.97 4.59 9.51
N ASP A 117 -16.13 3.96 9.31
CA ASP A 117 -16.68 2.98 10.25
C ASP A 117 -15.73 1.80 10.46
N ALA A 118 -15.14 1.28 9.37
CA ALA A 118 -14.21 0.17 9.45
C ALA A 118 -12.96 0.54 10.26
N CYS A 119 -12.37 1.71 10.00
CA CYS A 119 -11.21 2.20 10.74
C CYS A 119 -11.51 2.39 12.23
N LEU A 120 -12.70 2.85 12.60
CA LEU A 120 -13.07 3.02 14.01
C LEU A 120 -13.14 1.69 14.77
N LEU A 121 -13.48 0.60 14.07
CA LEU A 121 -13.53 -0.76 14.62
C LEU A 121 -12.18 -1.48 14.59
N ALA A 122 -11.16 -0.92 13.92
CA ALA A 122 -9.87 -1.55 13.69
C ALA A 122 -9.17 -2.00 14.99
N PRO A 123 -8.37 -3.08 14.96
CA PRO A 123 -7.57 -3.50 16.10
C PRO A 123 -6.69 -2.36 16.64
N GLU A 124 -6.39 -2.39 17.95
CA GLU A 124 -5.55 -1.38 18.58
C GLU A 124 -4.19 -1.26 17.89
N ARG A 125 -3.69 -0.02 17.77
CA ARG A 125 -2.36 0.28 17.22
C ARG A 125 -2.13 -0.21 15.78
N SER A 126 -3.19 -0.45 15.01
CA SER A 126 -3.08 -0.82 13.60
C SER A 126 -2.54 0.33 12.74
N VAL A 127 -1.75 -0.02 11.71
CA VAL A 127 -1.44 0.88 10.59
C VAL A 127 -2.34 0.51 9.42
N ILE A 128 -3.16 1.46 8.96
CA ILE A 128 -4.12 1.24 7.88
C ILE A 128 -3.58 1.90 6.60
N GLY A 129 -3.41 1.10 5.56
CA GLY A 129 -3.07 1.59 4.24
C GLY A 129 -4.26 2.27 3.56
N ILE A 130 -4.02 3.36 2.85
CA ILE A 130 -4.97 3.92 1.88
C ILE A 130 -4.28 3.94 0.53
N SER A 131 -4.95 3.36 -0.47
CA SER A 131 -4.45 3.28 -1.84
C SER A 131 -5.58 3.57 -2.82
N GLY A 132 -5.22 3.71 -4.09
CA GLY A 132 -6.16 4.03 -5.15
C GLY A 132 -5.47 4.27 -6.48
N GLY A 133 -6.22 4.85 -7.40
CA GLY A 133 -5.63 5.62 -8.49
C GLY A 133 -4.89 6.84 -7.91
N GLU A 134 -5.63 7.88 -7.55
CA GLU A 134 -5.11 9.03 -6.79
C GLU A 134 -6.09 9.44 -5.67
N PRO A 135 -5.82 9.08 -4.40
CA PRO A 135 -6.70 9.42 -3.27
C PRO A 135 -6.95 10.92 -3.10
N THR A 136 -5.96 11.79 -3.38
CA THR A 136 -6.10 13.24 -3.18
C THR A 136 -6.95 13.93 -4.25
N LEU A 137 -7.48 13.20 -5.24
CA LEU A 137 -8.60 13.69 -6.05
C LEU A 137 -9.89 13.89 -5.22
N PHE A 138 -10.01 13.16 -4.11
CA PHE A 138 -11.09 13.25 -3.12
C PHE A 138 -10.52 13.71 -1.76
N LYS A 139 -9.68 14.76 -1.83
CA LYS A 139 -8.91 15.25 -0.68
C LYS A 139 -9.80 15.65 0.50
N ALA A 140 -10.96 16.27 0.26
CA ALA A 140 -11.82 16.72 1.36
C ALA A 140 -12.32 15.52 2.19
N GLU A 141 -12.85 14.51 1.51
CA GLU A 141 -13.40 13.27 2.07
C GLU A 141 -12.31 12.43 2.73
N LEU A 142 -11.13 12.34 2.09
CA LEU A 142 -9.97 11.66 2.66
C LEU A 142 -9.52 12.30 3.97
N LEU A 143 -9.34 13.63 3.99
CA LEU A 143 -8.89 14.33 5.19
C LEU A 143 -9.95 14.28 6.30
N GLU A 144 -11.24 14.36 5.97
CA GLU A 144 -12.34 14.21 6.94
C GLU A 144 -12.36 12.80 7.57
N LEU A 145 -12.13 11.74 6.78
CA LEU A 145 -11.98 10.38 7.30
C LEU A 145 -10.83 10.31 8.30
N LEU A 146 -9.65 10.82 7.94
CA LEU A 146 -8.46 10.79 8.79
C LEU A 146 -8.68 11.55 10.10
N GLU A 147 -9.23 12.76 10.03
CA GLU A 147 -9.51 13.59 11.19
C GLU A 147 -10.55 12.94 12.12
N THR A 148 -11.61 12.39 11.55
CA THR A 148 -12.66 11.68 12.31
C THR A 148 -12.10 10.45 13.01
N VAL A 149 -11.33 9.62 12.30
CA VAL A 149 -10.76 8.40 12.87
C VAL A 149 -9.72 8.75 13.92
N LEU A 150 -8.71 9.56 13.59
CA LEU A 150 -7.59 9.83 14.50
C LEU A 150 -8.00 10.69 15.70
N GLY A 151 -9.08 11.47 15.59
CA GLY A 151 -9.69 12.16 16.72
C GLY A 151 -10.30 11.20 17.76
N LYS A 152 -10.82 10.03 17.32
CA LYS A 152 -11.41 9.00 18.19
C LYS A 152 -10.44 7.87 18.54
N ARG A 153 -9.47 7.61 17.66
CA ARG A 153 -8.52 6.48 17.69
C ARG A 153 -7.09 6.99 17.47
N PRO A 154 -6.53 7.76 18.43
CA PRO A 154 -5.17 8.30 18.33
C PRO A 154 -4.07 7.22 18.43
N ASP A 155 -4.46 5.98 18.74
CA ASP A 155 -3.60 4.80 18.71
C ASP A 155 -3.31 4.31 17.28
N LEU A 156 -4.20 4.60 16.32
CA LEU A 156 -4.05 4.18 14.94
C LEU A 156 -3.08 5.08 14.16
N ALA A 157 -2.61 4.55 13.03
CA ALA A 157 -1.82 5.29 12.05
C ALA A 157 -2.27 4.96 10.63
N PHE A 158 -1.94 5.85 9.69
CA PHE A 158 -2.24 5.68 8.27
C PHE A 158 -0.99 5.75 7.42
N HIS A 159 -0.92 4.90 6.40
CA HIS A 159 0.06 4.99 5.32
C HIS A 159 -0.69 5.18 3.99
N ILE A 160 -0.54 6.34 3.36
CA ILE A 160 -1.35 6.76 2.23
C ILE A 160 -0.50 6.85 0.97
N LEU A 161 -0.84 6.07 -0.05
CA LEU A 161 -0.19 6.14 -1.36
C LEU A 161 -0.84 7.25 -2.19
N SER A 162 -0.05 8.23 -2.62
CA SER A 162 -0.49 9.35 -3.46
C SER A 162 0.61 9.73 -4.45
N ASN A 163 0.24 10.18 -5.64
CA ASN A 163 1.11 10.79 -6.63
C ASN A 163 1.58 12.21 -6.27
N GLY A 164 1.06 12.76 -5.17
CA GLY A 164 1.48 14.03 -4.58
C GLY A 164 1.04 15.27 -5.35
N GLN A 165 0.18 15.16 -6.37
CA GLN A 165 -0.11 16.26 -7.30
C GLN A 165 -1.05 17.34 -6.75
N HIS A 166 -1.80 17.06 -5.67
CA HIS A 166 -2.90 17.91 -5.19
C HIS A 166 -2.67 18.59 -3.84
N PHE A 167 -1.41 18.64 -3.36
CA PHE A 167 -1.05 19.43 -2.18
C PHE A 167 -0.78 20.89 -2.53
N GLU A 168 -1.45 21.79 -1.83
CA GLU A 168 -1.50 23.23 -2.09
C GLU A 168 -1.21 24.02 -0.80
N GLN A 169 -0.99 25.33 -0.94
CA GLN A 169 -0.68 26.20 0.19
C GLN A 169 -1.78 26.20 1.26
N ASP A 170 -3.05 26.12 0.84
CA ASP A 170 -4.19 26.15 1.75
C ASP A 170 -4.33 24.87 2.59
N ASP A 171 -3.67 23.78 2.19
CA ASP A 171 -3.65 22.54 2.96
C ASP A 171 -2.71 22.62 4.17
N VAL A 172 -1.73 23.54 4.16
CA VAL A 172 -0.60 23.53 5.11
C VAL A 172 -1.07 23.63 6.56
N GLU A 173 -1.97 24.56 6.87
CA GLU A 173 -2.47 24.74 8.26
C GLU A 173 -3.32 23.55 8.70
N ARG A 174 -4.11 22.95 7.80
CA ARG A 174 -4.90 21.75 8.09
C ARG A 174 -3.99 20.55 8.37
N LEU A 175 -3.01 20.32 7.51
CA LEU A 175 -2.06 19.20 7.62
C LEU A 175 -1.07 19.35 8.78
N ARG A 176 -0.91 20.54 9.36
CA ARG A 176 -0.09 20.75 10.57
C ARG A 176 -0.76 20.25 11.85
N GLN A 177 -2.05 19.92 11.82
CA GLN A 177 -2.76 19.45 13.01
C GLN A 177 -2.11 18.18 13.60
N PRO A 178 -2.09 18.00 14.93
CA PRO A 178 -1.37 16.90 15.58
C PRO A 178 -1.76 15.49 15.09
N CYS A 179 -3.01 15.27 14.66
CA CYS A 179 -3.44 13.98 14.13
C CYS A 179 -2.59 13.53 12.93
N TYR A 180 -2.16 14.45 12.06
CA TYR A 180 -1.36 14.13 10.87
C TYR A 180 0.06 13.62 11.18
N GLN A 181 0.54 13.70 12.42
CA GLN A 181 1.77 13.02 12.84
C GLN A 181 1.64 11.49 12.78
N ARG A 182 0.40 10.97 12.76
CA ARG A 182 0.09 9.55 12.57
C ARG A 182 -0.12 9.17 11.10
N VAL A 183 0.07 10.10 10.17
CA VAL A 183 -0.12 9.87 8.72
C VAL A 183 1.22 9.97 8.01
N GLN A 184 1.59 8.90 7.30
CA GLN A 184 2.73 8.87 6.40
C GLN A 184 2.26 8.85 4.94
N TRP A 185 2.80 9.74 4.12
CA TRP A 185 2.47 9.84 2.70
C TRP A 185 3.54 9.15 1.85
N GLY A 186 3.16 8.06 1.18
CA GLY A 186 3.97 7.38 0.18
C GLY A 186 3.87 8.09 -1.16
N ILE A 187 4.90 8.85 -1.54
CA ILE A 187 4.90 9.71 -2.72
C ILE A 187 6.00 9.26 -3.70
N PRO A 188 5.67 9.01 -4.98
CA PRO A 188 6.65 8.55 -5.95
C PRO A 188 7.44 9.69 -6.61
N VAL A 189 8.74 9.48 -6.82
CA VAL A 189 9.59 10.27 -7.74
C VAL A 189 10.42 9.30 -8.58
N TYR A 190 10.34 9.41 -9.90
CA TYR A 190 10.96 8.44 -10.81
C TYR A 190 12.25 8.91 -11.50
N SER A 191 12.56 10.21 -11.47
CA SER A 191 13.78 10.79 -12.04
C SER A 191 14.03 12.18 -11.45
N ALA A 192 15.29 12.61 -11.44
CA ALA A 192 15.67 13.99 -11.14
C ALA A 192 15.54 14.91 -12.37
N ASP A 193 15.26 14.34 -13.54
CA ASP A 193 15.01 15.04 -14.78
C ASP A 193 13.51 15.17 -15.03
N HIS A 194 13.02 16.40 -15.21
CA HIS A 194 11.58 16.66 -15.41
C HIS A 194 11.02 15.93 -16.62
N ILE A 195 11.77 15.86 -17.74
CA ILE A 195 11.27 15.22 -18.97
C ILE A 195 11.13 13.72 -18.75
N SER A 196 12.17 13.06 -18.24
CA SER A 196 12.14 11.62 -17.98
C SER A 196 11.07 11.25 -16.94
N HIS A 197 10.94 12.04 -15.87
CA HIS A 197 9.91 11.82 -14.86
C HIS A 197 8.50 11.88 -15.47
N ASP A 198 8.22 12.96 -16.21
CA ASP A 198 6.90 13.24 -16.77
C ASP A 198 6.50 12.23 -17.85
N GLN A 199 7.48 11.70 -18.60
CA GLN A 199 7.28 10.57 -19.52
C GLN A 199 6.85 9.29 -18.79
N ILE A 200 7.51 8.95 -17.67
CA ILE A 200 7.19 7.76 -16.88
C ILE A 200 5.76 7.81 -16.34
N VAL A 201 5.31 8.99 -15.88
CA VAL A 201 3.94 9.18 -15.35
C VAL A 201 2.90 9.60 -16.40
N ALA A 202 3.35 9.79 -17.65
CA ALA A 202 2.57 10.26 -18.78
C ALA A 202 1.78 11.56 -18.49
N LYS A 203 2.43 12.53 -17.84
CA LYS A 203 1.84 13.82 -17.47
C LYS A 203 2.89 14.92 -17.48
N GLU A 204 2.74 15.88 -18.41
CA GLU A 204 3.61 17.04 -18.52
C GLU A 204 3.51 17.95 -17.27
N GLY A 205 4.66 18.41 -16.79
CA GLY A 205 4.79 19.26 -15.60
C GLY A 205 4.63 18.53 -14.27
N ALA A 206 4.56 17.18 -14.26
CA ALA A 206 4.25 16.42 -13.05
C ALA A 206 5.34 16.55 -11.97
N LEU A 207 6.62 16.50 -12.33
CA LEU A 207 7.70 16.71 -11.36
C LEU A 207 7.73 18.14 -10.84
N ALA A 208 7.55 19.14 -11.72
CA ALA A 208 7.54 20.55 -11.33
C ALA A 208 6.37 20.89 -10.38
N ARG A 209 5.20 20.26 -10.60
CA ARG A 209 4.06 20.34 -9.69
C ARG A 209 4.38 19.67 -8.35
N LEU A 210 4.99 18.50 -8.40
CA LEU A 210 5.35 17.71 -7.23
C LEU A 210 6.37 18.41 -6.33
N GLU A 211 7.35 19.11 -6.91
CA GLU A 211 8.30 19.95 -6.18
C GLU A 211 7.60 21.05 -5.36
N LYS A 212 6.56 21.67 -5.90
CA LYS A 212 5.73 22.64 -5.14
C LYS A 212 4.95 21.95 -4.02
N SER A 213 4.38 20.78 -4.29
CA SER A 213 3.68 19.97 -3.29
C SER A 213 4.60 19.57 -2.13
N PHE A 214 5.86 19.22 -2.42
CA PHE A 214 6.87 18.96 -1.40
C PHE A 214 7.17 20.18 -0.52
N CYS A 215 7.19 21.40 -1.07
CA CYS A 215 7.32 22.61 -0.25
C CYS A 215 6.15 22.78 0.74
N HIS A 216 4.91 22.52 0.30
CA HIS A 216 3.73 22.60 1.17
C HIS A 216 3.74 21.51 2.23
N LEU A 217 4.06 20.27 1.86
CA LEU A 217 4.19 19.14 2.79
C LEU A 217 5.29 19.36 3.83
N LEU A 218 6.43 19.92 3.42
CA LEU A 218 7.50 20.33 4.33
C LEU A 218 7.00 21.41 5.30
N ALA A 219 6.32 22.45 4.81
CA ALA A 219 5.77 23.52 5.66
C ALA A 219 4.69 23.03 6.65
N ALA A 220 4.02 21.93 6.31
CA ALA A 220 3.06 21.25 7.18
C ALA A 220 3.72 20.29 8.20
N GLY A 221 5.01 19.95 8.02
CA GLY A 221 5.67 18.92 8.81
C GLY A 221 5.17 17.50 8.49
N ALA A 222 4.73 17.28 7.26
CA ALA A 222 4.20 15.99 6.83
C ALA A 222 5.30 14.92 6.79
N ARG A 223 4.94 13.70 7.18
CA ARG A 223 5.82 12.53 7.15
C ARG A 223 5.74 11.89 5.77
N ILE A 224 6.88 11.74 5.10
CA ILE A 224 6.93 11.28 3.71
C ILE A 224 7.78 10.03 3.59
N GLU A 225 7.22 8.97 3.01
CA GLU A 225 7.97 7.90 2.37
C GLU A 225 8.13 8.28 0.89
N LEU A 226 9.37 8.45 0.44
CA LEU A 226 9.63 8.60 -0.99
C LEU A 226 9.68 7.23 -1.65
N ARG A 227 9.11 7.08 -2.83
CA ARG A 227 9.03 5.79 -3.54
C ARG A 227 9.58 5.91 -4.95
N THR A 228 10.30 4.91 -5.42
CA THR A 228 10.77 4.85 -6.80
C THR A 228 10.73 3.42 -7.28
N VAL A 229 9.90 3.14 -8.29
CA VAL A 229 9.97 1.87 -9.01
C VAL A 229 11.16 1.93 -9.96
N MET A 230 12.03 0.93 -9.89
CA MET A 230 13.14 0.75 -10.81
C MET A 230 12.61 0.28 -12.16
N LEU A 231 12.93 1.04 -13.20
CA LEU A 231 12.53 0.80 -14.57
C LEU A 231 13.75 0.95 -15.47
N SER A 232 13.75 0.28 -16.61
CA SER A 232 14.81 0.44 -17.63
C SER A 232 15.07 1.91 -17.96
N ASP A 233 14.01 2.73 -18.01
CA ASP A 233 14.05 4.17 -18.30
C ASP A 233 14.76 5.02 -17.23
N ASN A 234 14.81 4.57 -15.96
CA ASN A 234 15.38 5.36 -14.86
C ASN A 234 16.57 4.72 -14.15
N TYR A 235 16.84 3.43 -14.39
CA TYR A 235 17.79 2.67 -13.58
C TYR A 235 19.21 3.23 -13.59
N HIS A 236 19.71 3.60 -14.77
CA HIS A 236 21.05 4.19 -14.90
C HIS A 236 21.15 5.62 -14.36
N ASP A 237 20.01 6.31 -14.16
CA ASP A 237 19.96 7.66 -13.59
C ASP A 237 19.72 7.65 -12.07
N LEU A 238 19.56 6.47 -11.43
CA LEU A 238 19.38 6.36 -9.99
C LEU A 238 20.46 7.09 -9.16
N PRO A 239 21.77 7.11 -9.53
CA PRO A 239 22.75 7.90 -8.81
C PRO A 239 22.51 9.41 -8.86
N ARG A 240 21.95 9.93 -9.97
CA ARG A 240 21.53 11.34 -10.07
C ARG A 240 20.28 11.57 -9.21
N LEU A 241 19.32 10.65 -9.24
CA LEU A 241 18.13 10.73 -8.38
C LEU A 241 18.50 10.70 -6.89
N ALA A 242 19.43 9.84 -6.46
CA ALA A 242 19.90 9.81 -5.08
C ALA A 242 20.45 11.17 -4.62
N ARG A 243 21.27 11.83 -5.46
CA ARG A 243 21.77 13.18 -5.18
C ARG A 243 20.65 14.22 -5.13
N TYR A 244 19.67 14.13 -6.03
CA TYR A 244 18.50 14.99 -6.01
C TYR A 244 17.71 14.83 -4.69
N VAL A 245 17.40 13.59 -4.30
CA VAL A 245 16.67 13.30 -3.06
C VAL A 245 17.43 13.83 -1.84
N ALA A 246 18.72 13.53 -1.74
CA ALA A 246 19.53 13.95 -0.59
C ALA A 246 19.69 15.47 -0.46
N THR A 247 19.63 16.21 -1.57
CA THR A 247 19.83 17.67 -1.57
C THR A 247 18.53 18.46 -1.55
N ARG A 248 17.47 17.95 -2.18
CA ARG A 248 16.18 18.64 -2.34
C ARG A 248 15.11 18.15 -1.39
N LEU A 249 15.17 16.87 -1.00
CA LEU A 249 14.17 16.21 -0.17
C LEU A 249 14.77 15.61 1.12
N PRO A 250 15.70 16.27 1.84
CA PRO A 250 16.32 15.69 3.03
C PRO A 250 15.36 15.50 4.22
N PHE A 251 14.11 15.97 4.10
CA PHE A 251 13.08 15.92 5.13
C PHE A 251 12.15 14.70 5.03
N ILE A 252 12.35 13.83 4.03
CA ILE A 252 11.64 12.55 3.96
C ILE A 252 12.08 11.63 5.11
N GLU A 253 11.22 10.70 5.52
CA GLU A 253 11.56 9.73 6.55
C GLU A 253 12.45 8.61 6.00
N HIS A 254 12.11 8.09 4.82
CA HIS A 254 12.90 7.10 4.11
C HIS A 254 12.59 7.10 2.61
N TRP A 255 13.50 6.52 1.83
CA TRP A 255 13.37 6.32 0.39
C TRP A 255 13.31 4.82 0.06
N SER A 256 12.17 4.38 -0.47
CA SER A 256 11.92 3.02 -0.92
C SER A 256 12.23 2.88 -2.41
N LEU A 257 13.32 2.20 -2.74
CA LEU A 257 13.65 1.74 -4.10
C LEU A 257 13.01 0.38 -4.33
N MET A 258 12.12 0.28 -5.30
CA MET A 258 11.21 -0.85 -5.46
C MET A 258 11.44 -1.58 -6.78
N GLN A 259 11.46 -2.92 -6.74
CA GLN A 259 11.37 -3.71 -7.98
C GLN A 259 9.94 -3.71 -8.54
N LEU A 260 9.85 -3.83 -9.87
CA LEU A 260 8.62 -3.79 -10.65
C LEU A 260 7.69 -4.99 -10.34
N GLU A 261 6.41 -4.71 -10.11
CA GLU A 261 5.34 -5.70 -9.95
C GLU A 261 4.76 -6.08 -11.32
N ASN A 262 4.68 -7.38 -11.64
CA ASN A 262 4.16 -7.86 -12.93
C ASN A 262 2.62 -7.81 -13.01
N ALA A 263 2.04 -6.62 -12.89
CA ALA A 263 0.60 -6.38 -12.84
C ALA A 263 0.18 -5.16 -13.68
N GLY A 264 -1.12 -5.01 -13.93
CA GLY A 264 -1.67 -3.86 -14.65
C GLY A 264 -1.00 -3.62 -16.01
N PHE A 265 -0.60 -2.38 -16.28
CA PHE A 265 0.11 -2.01 -17.51
C PHE A 265 1.50 -2.62 -17.63
N ALA A 266 2.21 -2.84 -16.51
CA ALA A 266 3.55 -3.40 -16.51
C ALA A 266 3.58 -4.81 -17.13
N LYS A 267 2.51 -5.59 -16.95
CA LYS A 267 2.42 -6.95 -17.51
C LYS A 267 2.60 -7.00 -19.03
N ASN A 268 2.04 -6.03 -19.74
CA ASN A 268 2.10 -5.98 -21.20
C ASN A 268 3.38 -5.29 -21.72
N ARG A 269 4.24 -4.80 -20.81
CA ARG A 269 5.46 -4.04 -21.11
C ARG A 269 6.67 -4.56 -20.33
N TRP A 270 6.58 -5.77 -19.80
CA TRP A 270 7.54 -6.30 -18.85
C TRP A 270 8.98 -6.27 -19.39
N ASP A 271 9.20 -6.78 -20.60
CA ASP A 271 10.53 -6.84 -21.23
C ASP A 271 11.12 -5.46 -21.50
N ALA A 272 10.29 -4.44 -21.71
CA ALA A 272 10.73 -3.07 -21.92
C ALA A 272 11.06 -2.36 -20.58
N LEU A 273 10.31 -2.66 -19.52
CA LEU A 273 10.34 -1.91 -18.26
C LEU A 273 11.19 -2.57 -17.18
N TYR A 274 11.28 -3.90 -17.15
CA TYR A 274 11.88 -4.65 -16.06
C TYR A 274 13.40 -4.55 -16.06
N VAL A 275 13.97 -4.39 -14.86
CA VAL A 275 15.43 -4.36 -14.67
C VAL A 275 15.90 -5.56 -13.88
N ASP A 276 16.75 -6.36 -14.51
CA ASP A 276 17.52 -7.40 -13.83
C ASP A 276 18.77 -6.80 -13.17
N HIS A 277 18.59 -6.23 -11.99
CA HIS A 277 19.65 -5.62 -11.18
C HIS A 277 20.81 -6.57 -10.82
N GLN A 278 20.66 -7.89 -10.98
CA GLN A 278 21.78 -8.83 -10.76
C GLN A 278 22.79 -8.82 -11.92
N GLN A 279 22.35 -8.44 -13.12
CA GLN A 279 23.26 -8.34 -14.28
C GLN A 279 24.15 -7.11 -14.17
N ASP A 280 23.60 -6.01 -13.65
CA ASP A 280 24.33 -4.78 -13.35
C ASP A 280 23.76 -4.13 -12.09
N PHE A 281 24.43 -4.37 -10.95
CA PHE A 281 24.06 -3.76 -9.68
C PHE A 281 24.65 -2.35 -9.52
N ALA A 282 25.56 -1.91 -10.39
CA ALA A 282 26.35 -0.70 -10.16
C ALA A 282 25.50 0.58 -10.03
N PRO A 283 24.46 0.83 -10.85
CA PRO A 283 23.60 2.01 -10.67
C PRO A 283 22.86 2.02 -9.34
N LEU A 284 22.35 0.85 -8.92
CA LEU A 284 21.66 0.70 -7.64
C LEU A 284 22.63 0.85 -6.46
N GLY A 285 23.80 0.22 -6.52
CA GLY A 285 24.86 0.34 -5.51
C GLY A 285 25.32 1.78 -5.32
N GLN A 286 25.58 2.52 -6.40
CA GLN A 286 25.95 3.93 -6.33
C GLN A 286 24.84 4.81 -5.73
N ALA A 287 23.58 4.54 -6.06
CA ALA A 287 22.45 5.25 -5.46
C ALA A 287 22.34 4.98 -3.95
N LEU A 288 22.54 3.72 -3.54
CA LEU A 288 22.59 3.33 -2.13
C LEU A 288 23.76 4.00 -1.40
N ASP A 289 24.97 3.96 -1.96
CA ASP A 289 26.16 4.59 -1.39
C ASP A 289 25.94 6.10 -1.18
N HIS A 290 25.37 6.79 -2.17
CA HIS A 290 25.05 8.21 -2.05
C HIS A 290 24.02 8.48 -0.95
N ALA A 291 22.94 7.69 -0.88
CA ALA A 291 21.94 7.83 0.15
C ALA A 291 22.52 7.59 1.55
N ILE A 292 23.30 6.53 1.73
CA ILE A 292 23.96 6.16 3.00
C ILE A 292 24.94 7.25 3.43
N LEU A 293 25.80 7.72 2.53
CA LEU A 293 26.81 8.75 2.82
C LEU A 293 26.16 10.05 3.31
N LEU A 294 24.97 10.38 2.80
CA LEU A 294 24.23 11.60 3.12
C LEU A 294 23.18 11.41 4.23
N GLY A 295 23.18 10.24 4.89
CA GLY A 295 22.33 9.96 6.05
C GLY A 295 20.85 9.72 5.72
N LEU A 296 20.51 9.44 4.45
CA LEU A 296 19.16 9.05 4.06
C LEU A 296 18.91 7.57 4.42
N ASP A 297 17.79 7.28 5.08
CA ASP A 297 17.31 5.91 5.22
C ASP A 297 16.80 5.41 3.86
N VAL A 298 17.52 4.47 3.26
CA VAL A 298 17.17 3.86 1.98
C VAL A 298 16.81 2.39 2.18
N ARG A 299 15.72 1.97 1.54
CA ARG A 299 15.16 0.62 1.66
C ARG A 299 14.92 0.04 0.28
N LEU A 300 15.29 -1.23 0.11
CA LEU A 300 15.04 -2.01 -1.10
C LEU A 300 13.78 -2.84 -0.88
N PHE A 301 12.75 -2.56 -1.67
CA PHE A 301 11.45 -3.22 -1.60
C PHE A 301 11.25 -4.13 -2.81
N ASN A 302 10.55 -5.24 -2.59
CA ASN A 302 10.21 -6.24 -3.60
C ASN A 302 11.45 -6.90 -4.26
N ILE A 303 12.60 -6.87 -3.58
CA ILE A 303 13.84 -7.48 -4.04
C ILE A 303 14.17 -8.69 -3.14
N PRO A 304 14.43 -9.88 -3.71
CA PRO A 304 14.96 -11.01 -2.95
C PRO A 304 16.31 -10.66 -2.32
N ARG A 305 16.51 -10.94 -1.03
CA ARG A 305 17.77 -10.61 -0.34
C ARG A 305 19.01 -11.25 -0.98
N CYS A 306 18.85 -12.45 -1.54
CA CYS A 306 19.93 -13.17 -2.21
C CYS A 306 20.43 -12.51 -3.49
N SER A 307 19.62 -11.65 -4.13
CA SER A 307 20.01 -10.93 -5.34
C SER A 307 20.74 -9.62 -5.04
N VAL A 308 20.95 -9.30 -3.77
CA VAL A 308 21.61 -8.08 -3.29
C VAL A 308 23.01 -8.45 -2.75
N PRO A 309 24.06 -7.70 -3.12
CA PRO A 309 25.41 -7.87 -2.54
C PRO A 309 25.39 -7.73 -1.01
N GLN A 310 26.26 -8.49 -0.33
CA GLN A 310 26.22 -8.70 1.12
C GLN A 310 26.21 -7.39 1.91
N GLU A 311 27.00 -6.41 1.48
CA GLU A 311 27.16 -5.08 2.06
C GLU A 311 25.87 -4.26 2.05
N TYR A 312 24.96 -4.51 1.09
CA TYR A 312 23.70 -3.79 0.94
C TYR A 312 22.47 -4.55 1.48
N ARG A 313 22.60 -5.85 1.81
CA ARG A 313 21.45 -6.71 2.20
C ARG A 313 20.65 -6.18 3.36
N ARG A 314 21.27 -5.49 4.32
CA ARG A 314 20.54 -4.88 5.45
C ARG A 314 19.44 -3.89 5.03
N HIS A 315 19.53 -3.34 3.82
CA HIS A 315 18.55 -2.42 3.25
C HIS A 315 17.38 -3.16 2.57
N ALA A 316 17.50 -4.47 2.30
CA ALA A 316 16.46 -5.26 1.66
C ALA A 316 15.40 -5.76 2.65
N MET A 317 14.18 -5.24 2.49
CA MET A 317 13.08 -5.41 3.43
C MET A 317 12.13 -6.52 3.00
N ALA A 318 11.53 -7.21 3.97
CA ALA A 318 10.37 -8.07 3.76
C ALA A 318 9.10 -7.23 3.47
N SER A 319 9.04 -6.59 2.30
CA SER A 319 8.03 -5.56 1.98
C SER A 319 6.79 -6.05 1.23
N ILE A 320 6.80 -7.31 0.75
CA ILE A 320 5.65 -7.89 0.01
C ILE A 320 4.68 -8.50 1.02
N SER A 321 3.42 -8.09 0.97
CA SER A 321 2.36 -8.64 1.83
C SER A 321 2.29 -10.16 1.75
N ASP A 322 2.03 -10.79 2.89
CA ASP A 322 1.88 -12.24 3.09
C ASP A 322 1.16 -12.96 1.94
N TRP A 323 0.01 -12.44 1.52
CA TRP A 323 -0.84 -13.06 0.51
C TRP A 323 -0.36 -12.89 -0.93
N LYS A 324 0.54 -11.94 -1.18
CA LYS A 324 1.18 -11.68 -2.47
C LYS A 324 2.55 -12.34 -2.59
N ARG A 325 3.11 -12.88 -1.51
CA ARG A 325 4.51 -13.28 -1.45
C ARG A 325 4.69 -14.76 -1.74
N ARG A 326 5.62 -15.06 -2.63
CA ARG A 326 6.08 -16.41 -2.96
C ARG A 326 7.58 -16.55 -2.77
N TYR A 327 8.00 -17.74 -2.39
CA TYR A 327 9.40 -18.15 -2.40
C TYR A 327 9.58 -19.30 -3.40
N ALA A 328 10.71 -19.30 -4.12
CA ALA A 328 11.08 -20.42 -4.97
C ALA A 328 11.29 -21.70 -4.13
N PRO A 329 11.11 -22.91 -4.69
CA PRO A 329 11.39 -24.16 -3.97
C PRO A 329 12.81 -24.21 -3.39
N ALA A 330 13.78 -23.64 -4.11
CA ALA A 330 15.17 -23.54 -3.66
C ALA A 330 15.33 -22.74 -2.36
N CYS A 331 14.39 -21.86 -1.99
CA CYS A 331 14.42 -21.09 -0.74
C CYS A 331 14.14 -21.92 0.52
N ALA A 332 13.71 -23.18 0.40
CA ALA A 332 13.32 -24.00 1.54
C ALA A 332 14.37 -24.09 2.68
N PRO A 333 15.69 -24.24 2.39
CA PRO A 333 16.73 -24.26 3.43
C PRO A 333 17.31 -22.88 3.76
N CYS A 334 16.81 -21.78 3.17
CA CYS A 334 17.39 -20.44 3.34
C CYS A 334 17.17 -19.90 4.77
N HIS A 335 18.25 -19.50 5.44
CA HIS A 335 18.19 -19.00 6.83
C HIS A 335 17.68 -17.56 6.91
N GLU A 336 17.84 -16.77 5.83
CA GLU A 336 17.35 -15.39 5.75
C GLU A 336 15.90 -15.28 5.20
N ARG A 337 15.19 -16.41 5.03
CA ARG A 337 13.87 -16.43 4.36
C ARG A 337 12.86 -15.49 5.01
N ASP A 338 12.78 -15.46 6.34
CA ASP A 338 11.79 -14.68 7.08
C ASP A 338 12.04 -13.16 6.99
N GLN A 339 13.27 -12.75 6.67
CA GLN A 339 13.65 -11.35 6.44
C GLN A 339 13.53 -10.96 4.96
N CYS A 340 13.31 -11.92 4.06
CA CYS A 340 13.32 -11.72 2.63
C CYS A 340 11.96 -11.32 2.07
N GLY A 341 11.94 -10.33 1.17
CA GLY A 341 10.72 -9.95 0.43
C GLY A 341 10.19 -11.04 -0.50
N GLY A 342 11.04 -11.99 -0.91
CA GLY A 342 10.67 -13.01 -1.89
C GLY A 342 10.30 -12.39 -3.24
N PHE A 343 9.34 -13.00 -3.93
CA PHE A 343 8.76 -12.47 -5.16
C PHE A 343 7.26 -12.26 -4.99
N PHE A 344 6.67 -11.44 -5.87
CA PHE A 344 5.23 -11.47 -6.05
C PHE A 344 4.78 -12.84 -6.58
N GLU A 345 3.62 -13.32 -6.15
CA GLU A 345 3.04 -14.62 -6.53
C GLU A 345 2.94 -14.78 -8.05
N TRP A 346 2.62 -13.69 -8.75
CA TRP A 346 2.50 -13.60 -10.22
C TRP A 346 3.77 -13.11 -10.93
N HIS A 347 4.90 -12.99 -10.24
CA HIS A 347 6.18 -12.71 -10.87
C HIS A 347 6.57 -13.86 -11.83
N PRO A 348 7.16 -13.59 -13.02
CA PRO A 348 7.60 -14.64 -13.93
C PRO A 348 8.49 -15.68 -13.24
N LYS A 349 8.21 -16.97 -13.50
CA LYS A 349 8.86 -18.10 -12.82
C LYS A 349 10.34 -18.25 -13.14
N ASP A 350 10.81 -17.71 -14.26
CA ASP A 350 12.24 -17.74 -14.61
C ASP A 350 13.11 -17.00 -13.59
N ALA A 351 12.52 -16.08 -12.81
CA ALA A 351 13.19 -15.43 -11.68
C ALA A 351 13.52 -16.42 -10.54
N ASP A 352 12.73 -17.50 -10.39
CA ASP A 352 12.96 -18.53 -9.37
C ASP A 352 14.29 -19.27 -9.62
N LEU A 353 14.77 -19.33 -10.87
CA LEU A 353 16.02 -20.00 -11.26
C LEU A 353 17.27 -19.23 -10.81
N LYS A 354 17.13 -17.94 -10.47
CA LYS A 354 18.24 -17.06 -10.08
C LYS A 354 18.39 -16.94 -8.56
N VAL A 355 17.62 -17.70 -7.79
CA VAL A 355 17.67 -17.67 -6.33
C VAL A 355 18.87 -18.47 -5.82
N VAL A 356 19.66 -17.84 -4.96
CA VAL A 356 20.75 -18.50 -4.22
C VAL A 356 20.43 -18.40 -2.73
N PRO A 357 20.04 -19.50 -2.06
CA PRO A 357 19.77 -19.50 -0.62
C PRO A 357 20.96 -18.95 0.17
N LEU A 358 20.67 -18.14 1.20
CA LEU A 358 21.65 -17.54 2.10
C LEU A 358 21.73 -18.30 3.42
#